data_AF-A0A8C0QAZ9-F1
#
_entry.id   AF-A0A8C0QAZ9-F1
#
_cell.length_a   1.000
_cell.length_b   1.000
_cell.length_c   1.000
_cell.angle_alpha   90.00
_cell.angle_beta   90.00
_cell.angle_gamma   90.00
#
_symmetry.space_group_name_H-M   'P 1'
#
loop_
_entity.id
_entity.type
_entity.pdbx_description
1 polymer ?
#
loop_
_entity_poly.entity_id
_entity_poly.type
_entity_poly.pdbx_seq_one_letter_code
_entity_poly.pdbx_strand_id
1 'polypeptide(L)' 'ILKAIYEKPTANIILNGEALGAFPLRSGTRQGCPLSPLLFNIVLEVLASAIRNQISVWNQKRPRITREY' A
#
# COMPACT_ATOMS: atom_id res chain seq x y z
N ILE A 1 -1.76 12.85 -23.27
CA ILE A 1 -2.34 12.73 -21.90
C ILE A 1 -2.51 11.26 -21.53
N LEU A 2 -3.33 10.48 -22.25
CA LEU A 2 -3.55 9.06 -21.97
C LEU A 2 -2.24 8.26 -21.87
N LYS A 3 -1.35 8.42 -22.85
CA LYS A 3 -0.03 7.76 -22.89
C LYS A 3 0.81 8.01 -21.63
N ALA A 4 0.77 9.22 -21.06
CA ALA A 4 1.52 9.54 -19.84
C ALA A 4 0.92 8.91 -18.57
N ILE A 5 -0.37 8.55 -18.59
CA ILE A 5 -1.05 7.84 -17.49
C ILE A 5 -0.74 6.34 -17.55
N TYR A 6 -0.57 5.80 -18.76
CA TYR A 6 -0.29 4.38 -19.00
C TYR A 6 1.21 4.04 -19.07
N GLU A 7 2.09 5.01 -19.38
CA GLU A 7 3.54 4.81 -19.33
C GLU A 7 4.03 4.83 -17.89
N LYS A 8 4.03 3.65 -17.26
CA LYS A 8 4.64 3.39 -15.95
C LYS A 8 4.03 4.24 -14.83
N PRO A 9 2.75 4.02 -14.45
CA PRO A 9 2.22 4.65 -13.27
C PRO A 9 3.11 4.30 -12.07
N THR A 10 3.47 5.29 -11.25
CA THR A 10 4.30 5.08 -10.05
C THR A 10 3.38 5.15 -8.84
N ALA A 11 3.44 4.15 -7.97
CA ALA A 11 2.68 4.12 -6.73
C ALA A 11 3.57 4.56 -5.56
N ASN A 12 3.06 5.50 -4.76
CA ASN A 12 3.63 5.91 -3.50
C ASN A 12 2.59 5.60 -2.41
N ILE A 13 2.98 4.85 -1.39
CA ILE A 13 2.10 4.54 -0.25
C ILE A 13 2.57 5.37 0.93
N ILE A 14 1.70 6.17 1.54
CA ILE A 14 2.03 6.93 2.75
C ILE A 14 1.44 6.18 3.95
N LEU A 15 2.29 5.81 4.89
CA LEU A 15 1.91 5.15 6.13
C LEU A 15 2.31 6.01 7.32
N ASN A 16 1.35 6.46 8.13
CA ASN A 16 1.59 7.26 9.34
C ASN A 16 2.49 8.50 9.11
N GLY A 17 2.43 9.11 7.92
CA GLY A 17 3.24 10.27 7.54
C GLY A 17 4.60 9.93 6.90
N GLU A 18 4.98 8.65 6.86
CA GLU A 18 6.18 8.17 6.20
C GLU A 18 5.83 7.56 4.84
N ALA A 19 6.47 8.06 3.78
CA ALA A 19 6.27 7.53 2.43
C ALA A 19 7.07 6.23 2.28
N LEU A 20 6.38 5.11 2.08
CA LEU A 20 6.98 3.88 1.59
C LEU A 20 7.41 4.14 0.14
N GLY A 21 8.70 3.92 -0.13
CA GLY A 21 9.38 4.36 -1.35
C GLY A 21 8.59 4.08 -2.64
N ALA A 22 8.71 5.01 -3.58
CA ALA A 22 8.03 4.95 -4.86
C ALA A 22 8.39 3.68 -5.63
N PHE A 23 7.40 2.90 -6.05
CA PHE A 23 7.62 1.72 -6.89
C PHE A 23 6.90 1.85 -8.24
N PRO A 24 7.56 1.48 -9.35
CA PRO A 24 6.93 1.51 -10.66
C PRO A 24 5.88 0.40 -10.75
N LEU A 25 4.63 0.76 -11.03
CA LEU A 25 3.59 -0.20 -11.38
C LEU A 25 3.85 -0.67 -12.81
N ARG A 26 4.23 -1.93 -12.98
CA ARG A 26 4.19 -2.58 -14.29
C ARG A 26 2.72 -2.76 -14.67
N SER A 27 2.26 -2.07 -15.71
CA SER A 27 0.96 -2.31 -16.33
C SER A 27 0.96 -3.70 -16.99
N GLY A 28 0.69 -4.73 -16.18
CA GLY A 28 0.77 -6.14 -16.56
C GLY A 28 -0.55 -6.77 -17.00
N THR A 29 -1.65 -6.01 -17.06
CA THR A 29 -2.94 -6.53 -17.48
C THR A 29 -3.40 -5.82 -18.75
N ARG A 30 -3.40 -6.55 -19.87
CA ARG A 30 -4.06 -6.13 -21.11
C ARG A 30 -5.49 -5.71 -20.77
N GLN A 31 -5.94 -4.55 -21.26
CA GLN A 31 -7.35 -4.19 -21.23
C GLN A 31 -8.17 -5.35 -21.81
N GLY A 32 -9.02 -5.97 -20.99
CA GLY A 32 -9.82 -7.11 -21.42
C GLY A 32 -10.01 -8.24 -20.41
N CYS A 33 -9.60 -8.10 -19.15
CA CYS A 33 -9.93 -9.12 -18.14
C CYS A 33 -10.80 -8.52 -17.02
N PRO A 34 -12.09 -8.90 -16.90
CA PRO A 34 -12.95 -8.45 -15.80
C PRO A 34 -12.46 -8.91 -14.42
N LEU A 35 -11.50 -9.84 -14.36
CA LEU A 35 -10.87 -10.33 -13.13
C LEU A 35 -9.68 -9.49 -12.64
N SER A 36 -9.06 -8.67 -13.50
CA SER A 36 -7.90 -7.84 -13.11
C SER A 36 -8.22 -6.83 -12.00
N PRO A 37 -9.37 -6.14 -12.00
CA PRO A 37 -9.73 -5.22 -10.91
C PRO A 37 -10.00 -5.96 -9.59
N LEU A 38 -10.63 -7.14 -9.65
CA LEU A 38 -10.93 -7.94 -8.47
C LEU A 38 -9.65 -8.48 -7.81
N LEU A 39 -8.72 -9.03 -8.61
CA LEU A 39 -7.43 -9.49 -8.12
C LEU A 39 -6.59 -8.35 -7.53
N PHE A 40 -6.64 -7.17 -8.14
CA PHE A 40 -5.97 -5.99 -7.61
C PHE A 40 -6.53 -5.57 -6.24
N ASN A 41 -7.85 -5.56 -6.08
CA ASN A 41 -8.50 -5.26 -4.80
C ASN A 41 -8.15 -6.28 -3.71
N ILE A 42 -8.09 -7.58 -4.03
CA ILE A 42 -7.70 -8.63 -3.09
C ILE A 42 -6.25 -8.42 -2.61
N VAL A 43 -5.32 -8.11 -3.53
CA VAL A 43 -3.93 -7.84 -3.18
C VAL A 43 -3.81 -6.61 -2.27
N LEU A 44 -4.58 -5.55 -2.54
CA LEU A 44 -4.63 -4.36 -1.69
C LEU A 44 -5.20 -4.65 -0.31
N GLU A 45 -6.24 -5.48 -0.21
CA GLU A 45 -6.85 -5.88 1.07
C GLU A 45 -5.88 -6.70 1.93
N VAL A 46 -5.17 -7.66 1.32
CA VAL A 46 -4.12 -8.44 2.00
C VAL A 46 -2.99 -7.53 2.47
N LEU A 47 -2.57 -6.56 1.65
CA LEU A 47 -1.54 -5.59 2.01
C LEU A 47 -2.01 -4.70 3.19
N ALA A 48 -3.24 -4.20 3.15
CA ALA A 48 -3.81 -3.41 4.23
C ALA A 48 -3.91 -4.20 5.54
N SER A 49 -4.25 -5.48 5.47
CA SER A 49 -4.29 -6.39 6.63
C SER A 49 -2.89 -6.62 7.21
N ALA A 50 -1.89 -6.87 6.35
CA ALA A 50 -0.49 -7.01 6.78
C ALA A 50 0.02 -5.75 7.49
N ILE A 51 -0.28 -4.57 6.95
CA ILE A 51 0.09 -3.29 7.56
C ILE A 51 -0.60 -3.09 8.92
N ARG A 52 -1.91 -3.40 9.03
CA ARG A 52 -2.64 -3.33 10.32
C ARG A 52 -2.02 -4.24 11.38
N ASN A 53 -1.63 -5.45 10.99
CA ASN A 53 -0.97 -6.41 11.88
C ASN A 53 0.46 -5.97 12.25
N GLN A 54 1.17 -5.30 11.34
CA GLN A 54 2.48 -4.75 11.66
C GLN A 54 2.38 -3.58 12.65
N ILE A 55 1.38 -2.70 12.49
CA ILE A 55 1.09 -1.61 13.43
C ILE A 55 0.69 -2.16 14.80
N SER A 56 -0.09 -3.24 14.88
CA SER A 56 -0.46 -3.85 16.18
C SER A 56 0.77 -4.41 16.89
N VAL A 57 1.67 -5.11 16.18
CA VAL A 57 2.94 -5.58 16.74
C VAL A 57 3.83 -4.43 17.18
N TRP A 58 3.89 -3.34 16.41
CA TRP A 58 4.68 -2.16 16.77
C TRP A 58 4.11 -1.42 17.98
N ASN A 59 2.78 -1.27 18.06
CA ASN A 59 2.09 -0.68 19.22
C ASN A 59 2.21 -1.55 20.48
N GLN A 60 2.28 -2.88 20.33
CA GLN A 60 2.50 -3.82 21.43
C GLN A 60 3.93 -3.72 21.99
N LYS A 61 4.93 -3.44 21.13
CA LYS A 61 6.35 -3.32 21.53
C LYS A 61 6.76 -1.91 21.96
N ARG A 62 5.89 -0.90 21.79
CA ARG A 62 6.15 0.47 22.24
C ARG A 62 6.03 0.53 23.77
N PRO A 63 7.08 0.91 24.52
CA PRO A 63 6.94 1.14 25.94
C PRO A 63 5.93 2.28 26.15
N ARG A 64 4.94 2.02 26.99
CA ARG A 64 3.91 3.00 27.38
C ARG A 64 4.59 4.05 28.27
N ILE A 65 5.11 5.11 27.66
CA ILE A 65 5.69 6.23 28.43
C ILE A 65 4.53 6.95 29.11
N THR A 66 4.24 6.57 30.36
CA THR A 66 3.47 7.41 31.28
C THR A 66 4.34 8.62 31.60
N ARG A 67 3.95 9.81 31.11
CA ARG A 67 4.49 11.05 31.64
C ARG A 67 3.91 11.23 33.04
N GLU A 68 4.66 10.81 34.05
CA GLU A 68 4.53 11.37 35.40
C GLU A 68 5.49 12.55 35.48
N TYR A 69 4.95 13.77 35.39
CA TYR A 69 5.38 14.99 36.06
C TYR A 69 4.21 15.99 36.01
#